data_AF-A0A819ABU9-F1
#
_entry.id   AF-A0A819ABU9-F1
#
_cell.length_a   1.000
_cell.length_b   1.000
_cell.length_c   1.000
_cell.angle_alpha   90.00
_cell.angle_beta   90.00
_cell.angle_gamma   90.00
#
_symmetry.space_group_name_H-M   'P 1'
#
loop_
_entity.id
_entity.type
_entity.pdbx_description
1 polymer ?
#
loop_
_entity_poly.entity_id
_entity_poly.type
_entity_poly.pdbx_seq_one_letter_code
_entity_poly.pdbx_strand_id
1 'polypeptide(L)'
;MGRRSFSLYARSNTTPITIAALIPNLGLVISLVGAIASTALSLIFPSVCETITLWPNNLGRFKWRLILNISIIVFGLYVFVAGTSLSISNIIACVREGTRCDD
;
A
#
# COMPACT_ATOMS: atom_id res chain seq x y z
N MET A 1 7.39 -40.04 2.09
CA MET A 1 8.01 -38.79 2.57
C MET A 1 7.31 -37.59 1.90
N GLY A 2 6.85 -36.59 2.66
CA GLY A 2 6.74 -35.21 2.13
C GLY A 2 5.38 -34.57 1.78
N ARG A 3 4.22 -35.01 2.31
CA ARG A 3 2.91 -34.36 2.01
C ARG A 3 2.09 -33.87 3.21
N ARG A 4 2.65 -33.86 4.43
CA ARG A 4 1.88 -33.54 5.66
C ARG A 4 2.18 -32.19 6.31
N SER A 5 3.27 -31.49 5.99
CA SER A 5 3.60 -30.19 6.62
C SER A 5 2.91 -28.97 6.00
N PHE A 6 2.36 -29.06 4.79
CA PHE A 6 1.68 -27.91 4.15
C PHE A 6 0.24 -27.68 4.65
N SER A 7 -0.35 -28.68 5.32
CA SER A 7 -1.76 -28.63 5.76
C SER A 7 -1.95 -27.92 7.11
N LEU A 8 -0.91 -27.80 7.94
CA LEU A 8 -1.00 -27.12 9.24
C LEU A 8 -0.80 -25.60 9.18
N TYR A 9 -0.39 -25.04 8.03
CA TYR A 9 -0.40 -23.59 7.80
C TYR A 9 -1.76 -23.06 7.29
N ALA A 10 -2.61 -23.96 6.79
CA ALA A 10 -3.91 -23.65 6.19
C ALA A 10 -5.03 -23.32 7.21
N ARG A 11 -4.75 -23.35 8.52
CA ARG A 11 -5.76 -23.05 9.56
C ARG A 11 -5.63 -21.68 10.23
N SER A 12 -4.53 -20.95 10.00
CA SER A 12 -4.33 -19.61 10.59
C SER A 12 -4.14 -18.48 9.56
N ASN A 13 -3.87 -18.78 8.28
CA ASN A 13 -3.44 -17.78 7.28
C ASN A 13 -4.21 -17.83 5.94
N THR A 14 -5.44 -18.34 5.90
CA THR A 14 -6.24 -18.41 4.66
C THR A 14 -7.13 -17.18 4.42
N THR A 15 -7.17 -16.25 5.37
CA THR A 15 -7.97 -15.01 5.27
C THR A 15 -7.72 -14.19 4.00
N PRO A 16 -6.47 -13.95 3.51
CA PRO A 16 -6.28 -13.14 2.31
C PRO A 16 -6.91 -13.77 1.07
N ILE A 17 -6.93 -15.11 1.00
CA ILE A 17 -7.43 -15.89 -0.13
C ILE A 17 -8.96 -15.86 -0.16
N THR A 18 -9.61 -15.82 1.00
CA THR A 18 -11.06 -15.71 1.11
C THR A 18 -11.56 -14.32 0.71
N ILE A 19 -10.82 -13.27 1.07
CA ILE A 19 -11.13 -11.87 0.71
C ILE A 19 -10.88 -11.67 -0.80
N ALA A 20 -9.79 -12.27 -1.31
CA ALA A 20 -9.46 -12.34 -2.72
C ALA A 20 -10.63 -12.93 -3.55
N ALA A 21 -11.17 -14.08 -3.16
CA ALA A 21 -12.25 -14.75 -3.92
C ALA A 21 -13.58 -13.97 -3.98
N LEU A 22 -13.77 -12.95 -3.13
CA LEU A 22 -15.03 -12.21 -3.01
C LEU A 22 -15.10 -10.95 -3.90
N ILE A 23 -13.97 -10.46 -4.42
CA ILE A 23 -13.90 -9.25 -5.25
C ILE A 23 -13.53 -9.63 -6.70
N PRO A 24 -14.40 -9.45 -7.71
CA PRO A 24 -14.15 -9.83 -9.10
C PRO A 24 -13.12 -8.96 -9.86
N ASN A 25 -12.26 -8.19 -9.17
CA ASN A 25 -11.21 -7.32 -9.75
C ASN A 25 -9.95 -7.26 -8.86
N LEU A 26 -9.45 -8.42 -8.40
CA LEU A 26 -8.38 -8.49 -7.40
C LEU A 26 -7.08 -7.81 -7.82
N GLY A 27 -6.67 -7.94 -9.09
CA GLY A 27 -5.39 -7.40 -9.57
C GLY A 27 -5.29 -5.88 -9.38
N LEU A 28 -6.43 -5.21 -9.51
CA LEU A 28 -6.50 -3.77 -9.36
C LEU A 28 -6.35 -3.37 -7.88
N VAL A 29 -7.01 -4.07 -6.96
CA VAL A 29 -6.93 -3.78 -5.52
C VAL A 29 -5.59 -4.22 -4.92
N ILE A 30 -5.00 -5.31 -5.41
CA ILE A 30 -3.70 -5.82 -4.96
C ILE A 30 -2.58 -4.86 -5.36
N SER A 31 -2.64 -4.31 -6.58
CA SER A 31 -1.68 -3.31 -7.06
C SER A 31 -1.87 -1.99 -6.30
N LEU A 32 -3.13 -1.61 -6.03
CA LEU A 32 -3.47 -0.43 -5.24
C LEU A 32 -2.88 -0.51 -3.82
N VAL A 33 -3.14 -1.60 -3.08
CA VAL A 33 -2.65 -1.74 -1.70
C VAL A 33 -1.13 -1.90 -1.65
N GLY A 34 -0.52 -2.57 -2.63
CA GLY A 34 0.94 -2.70 -2.74
C GLY A 34 1.65 -1.36 -2.96
N ALA A 35 1.12 -0.52 -3.85
CA ALA A 35 1.66 0.81 -4.11
C ALA A 35 1.53 1.75 -2.90
N ILE A 36 0.37 1.70 -2.22
CA ILE A 36 0.13 2.46 -0.99
C ILE A 36 1.05 1.97 0.13
N ALA A 37 1.22 0.66 0.29
CA ALA A 37 2.08 0.09 1.33
C ALA A 37 3.55 0.42 1.11
N SER A 38 4.05 0.34 -0.13
CA SER A 38 5.43 0.72 -0.47
C SER A 38 5.70 2.20 -0.18
N THR A 39 4.73 3.06 -0.51
CA THR A 39 4.78 4.50 -0.20
C THR A 39 4.74 4.75 1.30
N ALA A 40 3.82 4.12 2.01
CA ALA A 40 3.70 4.23 3.47
C ALA A 40 5.00 3.79 4.14
N LEU A 41 5.61 2.68 3.71
CA LEU A 41 6.87 2.18 4.27
C LEU A 41 8.05 3.14 3.99
N SER A 42 8.14 3.65 2.75
CA SER A 42 9.17 4.60 2.34
C SER A 42 9.03 5.98 2.99
N LEU A 43 7.81 6.37 3.41
CA LEU A 43 7.54 7.61 4.15
C LEU A 43 7.60 7.44 5.68
N ILE A 44 7.18 6.29 6.20
CA ILE A 44 7.25 5.95 7.64
C ILE A 44 8.68 5.72 8.08
N PHE A 45 9.48 5.02 7.28
CA PHE A 45 10.88 4.76 7.60
C PHE A 45 11.70 6.02 7.90
N PRO A 46 11.70 7.09 7.06
CA PRO A 46 12.41 8.32 7.36
C PRO A 46 11.81 9.10 8.54
N SER A 47 10.48 9.12 8.70
CA SER A 47 9.82 9.81 9.83
C SER A 47 10.13 9.16 11.18
N VAL A 48 10.15 7.82 11.21
CA VAL A 48 10.52 7.06 12.39
C VAL A 48 12.02 7.21 12.64
N CYS A 49 12.86 7.09 11.61
CA CYS A 49 14.32 7.24 11.71
C CYS A 49 14.72 8.62 12.28
N GLU A 50 14.05 9.69 11.87
CA GLU A 50 14.27 11.03 12.45
C GLU A 50 13.91 11.07 13.94
N THR A 51 12.83 10.40 14.33
CA THR A 51 12.35 10.36 15.72
C THR A 51 13.33 9.63 16.65
N ILE A 52 13.91 8.50 16.21
CA ILE A 52 14.90 7.74 16.98
C ILE A 52 16.26 8.46 17.04
N THR A 53 16.69 9.07 15.93
CA THR A 53 18.03 9.69 15.84
C THR A 53 18.11 10.98 16.69
N LEU A 54 17.00 11.67 16.93
CA LEU A 54 16.98 12.94 17.67
C LEU A 54 16.83 12.79 19.21
N TRP A 55 16.92 11.57 19.75
CA TRP A 55 16.62 11.33 21.18
C TRP A 55 17.59 11.96 22.20
N PRO A 56 18.88 12.30 21.93
CA PRO A 56 19.74 12.83 22.99
C PRO A 56 20.11 14.32 22.92
N ASN A 57 19.86 15.05 21.83
CA ASN A 57 20.39 16.43 21.75
C ASN A 57 19.49 17.44 21.05
N ASN A 58 18.95 18.33 21.89
CA ASN A 58 18.51 19.68 21.61
C ASN A 58 17.23 19.83 20.76
N LEU A 59 16.20 20.35 21.42
CA LEU A 59 14.93 20.84 20.90
C LEU A 59 15.06 22.02 19.90
N GLY A 60 16.13 22.10 19.11
CA GLY A 60 16.43 23.27 18.28
C GLY A 60 17.22 22.97 17.00
N ARG A 61 16.53 22.56 15.92
CA ARG A 61 16.95 22.73 14.51
C ARG A 61 15.73 22.91 13.59
N PHE A 62 15.09 24.07 13.69
CA PHE A 62 14.59 24.83 12.54
C PHE A 62 13.72 24.09 11.51
N LYS A 63 12.42 23.87 11.81
CA LYS A 63 11.36 23.51 10.84
C LYS A 63 11.55 22.25 9.95
N TRP A 64 12.63 21.48 10.09
CA TRP A 64 12.84 20.25 9.33
C TRP A 64 11.79 19.18 9.64
N ARG A 65 11.45 19.00 10.92
CA ARG A 65 10.33 18.16 11.36
C ARG A 65 8.98 18.57 10.76
N LEU A 66 8.76 19.87 10.60
CA LEU A 66 7.53 20.40 9.99
C LEU A 66 7.48 20.11 8.49
N ILE A 67 8.61 20.24 7.79
CA ILE A 67 8.75 19.94 6.37
C ILE A 67 8.52 18.45 6.10
N LEU A 68 9.04 17.55 6.95
CA LEU A 68 8.78 16.11 6.83
C LEU A 68 7.31 15.77 7.08
N ASN A 69 6.68 16.38 8.09
CA ASN A 69 5.27 16.13 8.35
C ASN A 69 4.39 16.62 7.19
N ILE A 70 4.71 17.79 6.61
CA ILE A 70 4.02 18.33 5.43
C ILE A 70 4.29 17.49 4.17
N SER A 71 5.53 17.03 3.95
CA SER A 71 5.85 16.24 2.76
C SER A 71 5.14 14.88 2.81
N ILE A 72 5.05 14.24 3.99
CA ILE A 72 4.32 12.97 4.16
C ILE A 72 2.83 13.14 3.83
N ILE A 73 2.20 14.23 4.27
CA ILE A 73 0.79 14.52 3.96
C ILE A 73 0.59 14.69 2.44
N VAL A 74 1.46 15.47 1.78
CA VAL A 74 1.35 15.74 0.33
C VAL A 74 1.63 14.48 -0.50
N PHE A 75 2.67 13.71 -0.17
CA PHE A 75 2.98 12.45 -0.86
C PHE A 75 1.89 11.41 -0.67
N GLY A 76 1.29 11.33 0.52
CA GLY A 76 0.14 10.47 0.79
C GLY A 76 -1.06 10.83 -0.11
N LEU A 77 -1.36 12.12 -0.25
CA LEU A 77 -2.45 12.57 -1.12
C LEU A 77 -2.17 12.31 -2.60
N TYR A 78 -0.92 12.54 -3.03
CA TYR A 78 -0.51 12.32 -4.42
C TYR A 78 -0.62 10.84 -4.82
N VAL A 79 -0.17 9.93 -3.94
CA VAL A 79 -0.28 8.48 -4.16
C VAL A 79 -1.71 7.99 -4.04
N PHE A 80 -2.53 8.60 -3.17
CA PHE A 80 -3.96 8.31 -3.12
C PHE A 80 -4.63 8.64 -4.46
N VAL A 81 -4.43 9.86 -4.97
CA VAL A 81 -5.00 10.29 -6.25
C VAL A 81 -4.46 9.45 -7.41
N ALA A 82 -3.16 9.16 -7.44
CA ALA A 82 -2.54 8.32 -8.48
C ALA A 82 -3.07 6.88 -8.45
N GLY A 83 -3.28 6.29 -7.27
CA GLY A 83 -3.87 4.96 -7.15
C GLY A 83 -5.33 4.93 -7.59
N THR A 84 -6.11 5.93 -7.17
CA THR A 84 -7.52 6.06 -7.54
C THR A 84 -7.70 6.33 -9.04
N SER A 85 -6.84 7.13 -9.65
CA SER A 85 -6.92 7.45 -11.09
C SER A 85 -6.58 6.24 -11.98
N LEU A 86 -5.61 5.42 -11.59
CA LEU A 86 -5.29 4.15 -12.27
C LEU A 86 -6.47 3.17 -12.20
N SER A 87 -7.08 3.06 -11.02
CA SER A 87 -8.27 2.22 -10.79
C SER A 87 -9.45 2.63 -11.67
N ILE A 88 -9.77 3.92 -11.64
CA ILE A 88 -10.89 4.49 -12.39
C ILE A 88 -10.66 4.38 -13.90
N SER A 89 -9.44 4.62 -14.38
CA SER A 89 -9.11 4.52 -15.81
C SER A 89 -9.29 3.09 -16.32
N ASN A 90 -8.91 2.08 -15.52
CA ASN A 90 -9.07 0.69 -15.89
C ASN A 90 -10.56 0.26 -15.92
N ILE A 91 -11.35 0.74 -14.95
CA ILE A 91 -12.81 0.50 -14.92
C ILE A 91 -13.50 1.15 -16.13
N ILE A 92 -13.12 2.39 -16.48
CA ILE A 92 -13.71 3.10 -17.63
C ILE A 92 -13.31 2.43 -18.95
N ALA A 93 -12.06 1.99 -19.08
CA ALA A 93 -11.60 1.24 -20.26
C ALA A 93 -12.38 -0.08 -20.40
N CYS A 94 -12.51 -0.84 -19.30
CA CYS A 94 -13.28 -2.08 -19.26
C CYS A 94 -14.76 -1.87 -19.62
N VAL A 95 -15.36 -0.76 -19.20
CA VAL A 95 -16.75 -0.40 -19.52
C VAL A 95 -16.92 0.02 -20.98
N ARG A 96 -15.91 0.62 -21.61
CA ARG A 96 -15.98 1.10 -22.99
C ARG A 96 -15.78 0.01 -24.04
N GLU A 97 -15.10 -1.08 -23.71
CA GLU A 97 -14.69 -2.09 -24.70
C GLU A 97 -15.67 -3.26 -24.86
N GLY A 98 -16.66 -3.48 -23.99
CA GLY A 98 -17.71 -4.50 -24.20
C GLY A 98 -17.25 -5.97 -24.30
N THR A 99 -15.94 -6.25 -24.21
CA THR A 99 -15.36 -7.60 -24.21
C THR A 99 -14.31 -7.74 -23.11
N ARG A 100 -14.68 -8.53 -22.09
CA ARG A 100 -13.85 -9.25 -21.10
C ARG A 100 -12.40 -8.77 -20.91
N CYS A 101 -12.16 -8.01 -19.85
CA CYS A 101 -10.82 -7.71 -19.36
C CYS A 101 -10.37 -8.79 -18.36
N ASP A 102 -9.59 -9.74 -18.85
CA ASP A 102 -8.62 -10.48 -18.03
C ASP A 102 -7.26 -10.23 -18.69
N ASP A 103 -6.47 -9.30 -18.13
CA ASP A 103 -5.00 -9.29 -17.98
C ASP A 103 -4.52 -7.93 -17.42
#